data_AF-A0A970INA6-F1
#
_entry.id   AF-A0A970INA6-F1
#
_cell.length_a   1.000
_cell.length_b   1.000
_cell.length_c   1.000
_cell.angle_alpha   90.00
_cell.angle_beta   90.00
_cell.angle_gamma   90.00
#
_symmetry.space_group_name_H-M   'P 1'
#
loop_
_entity.id
_entity.type
_entity.pdbx_description
1 polymer ?
#
loop_
_entity_poly.entity_id
_entity_poly.type
_entity_poly.pdbx_seq_one_letter_code
_entity_poly.pdbx_strand_id
1 'polypeptide(L)'
;MKPEPEASQDVWVSSNSPDYNYENNGIMRVGNEIDPEYTITAYILIGFDLTDLPTTVTSAVLQLVLYEMTDAPFAIGAHRINSAWEADTVTWNTLPTYEVTPAATTTGAAPESVWEWDVTALYNSWQSGTPNYGVLLQSALESPDAGVGFCEAMGETPPEWYPRLVLTYDEIVTYTVTFDSVGGSAVSPAVVPSDGLVTKPTDPVLAGNEMDGWFREATYETEWLFATDMVEGDITLYAKWTPLATPTPTLTPTPTPTVAPTPTPTPTPTPVVIPDTGERSLGSLPIGVSALLLGGVSLAIARRRVSKRRSQ
;
A
#
# COMPACT_ATOMS: atom_id res chain seq x y z
N MET A 1 -16.99 7.17 31.54
CA MET A 1 -16.39 5.83 31.66
C MET A 1 -15.37 5.75 30.54
N LYS A 2 -14.09 5.85 30.86
CA LYS A 2 -13.00 5.83 29.89
C LYS A 2 -12.83 4.35 29.49
N PRO A 3 -12.93 3.96 28.21
CA PRO A 3 -12.73 2.57 27.84
C PRO A 3 -11.32 2.16 28.29
N GLU A 4 -11.22 1.06 29.01
CA GLU A 4 -9.93 0.46 29.34
C GLU A 4 -9.16 0.19 28.05
N PRO A 5 -7.83 0.37 28.01
CA PRO A 5 -7.05 -0.08 26.88
C PRO A 5 -7.28 -1.59 26.74
N GLU A 6 -7.80 -2.02 25.60
CA GLU A 6 -7.89 -3.43 25.22
C GLU A 6 -6.53 -4.09 25.48
N ALA A 7 -6.53 -5.29 26.06
CA ALA A 7 -5.34 -6.03 26.50
C ALA A 7 -4.16 -5.84 25.54
N SER A 8 -3.03 -5.36 26.06
CA SER A 8 -1.82 -5.28 25.26
C SER A 8 -1.38 -6.70 24.95
N GLN A 9 -1.09 -7.03 23.68
CA GLN A 9 -0.38 -8.26 23.36
C GLN A 9 1.11 -8.09 23.62
N ASP A 10 1.48 -7.46 24.74
CA ASP A 10 2.87 -7.22 25.12
C ASP A 10 3.11 -7.85 26.48
N VAL A 11 4.24 -8.51 26.65
CA VAL A 11 4.57 -9.24 27.88
C VAL A 11 6.06 -9.42 27.98
N TRP A 12 6.58 -9.56 29.19
CA TRP A 12 7.94 -10.03 29.39
C TRP A 12 7.96 -11.37 30.12
N VAL A 13 9.03 -12.12 29.91
CA VAL A 13 9.25 -13.42 30.56
C VAL A 13 10.65 -13.46 31.14
N SER A 14 10.83 -14.25 32.19
CA SER A 14 12.10 -14.34 32.91
C SER A 14 12.48 -15.77 33.22
N SER A 15 13.74 -16.11 33.00
CA SER A 15 14.35 -17.36 33.48
C SER A 15 14.32 -17.49 35.01
N ASN A 16 14.21 -16.39 35.76
CA ASN A 16 14.13 -16.41 37.23
C ASN A 16 12.80 -17.00 37.75
N SER A 17 11.73 -16.87 36.97
CA SER A 17 10.42 -17.45 37.30
C SER A 17 9.82 -18.05 36.03
N PRO A 18 10.30 -19.22 35.62
CA PRO A 18 10.16 -19.66 34.24
C PRO A 18 8.74 -20.09 33.85
N ASP A 19 7.88 -20.36 34.84
CA ASP A 19 6.45 -20.67 34.66
C ASP A 19 5.54 -19.47 35.01
N TYR A 20 6.12 -18.31 35.34
CA TYR A 20 5.36 -17.11 35.67
C TYR A 20 5.16 -16.24 34.42
N ASN A 21 3.92 -15.78 34.24
CA ASN A 21 3.54 -14.82 33.21
C ASN A 21 3.56 -13.41 33.82
N TYR A 22 4.27 -12.47 33.19
CA TYR A 22 4.37 -11.09 33.66
C TYR A 22 3.54 -10.11 32.81
N GLU A 23 2.40 -10.55 32.28
CA GLU A 23 1.45 -9.63 31.65
C GLU A 23 1.02 -8.58 32.69
N ASN A 24 0.89 -7.34 32.25
CA ASN A 24 0.36 -6.25 33.05
C ASN A 24 1.18 -5.99 34.35
N ASN A 25 2.50 -6.11 34.29
CA ASN A 25 3.42 -5.94 35.43
C ASN A 25 3.95 -4.51 35.64
N GLY A 26 3.82 -3.62 34.65
CA GLY A 26 4.08 -2.17 34.73
C GLY A 26 5.36 -1.77 34.04
N ILE A 27 6.33 -2.68 34.01
CA ILE A 27 7.62 -2.54 33.36
C ILE A 27 7.90 -3.86 32.64
N MET A 28 8.28 -3.77 31.37
CA MET A 28 8.74 -4.92 30.59
C MET A 28 10.26 -4.99 30.63
N ARG A 29 10.84 -6.12 31.04
CA ARG A 29 12.29 -6.28 31.19
C ARG A 29 12.92 -7.11 30.08
N VAL A 30 14.07 -6.68 29.61
CA VAL A 30 14.92 -7.41 28.64
C VAL A 30 16.39 -7.35 29.05
N GLY A 31 17.14 -8.41 28.76
CA GLY A 31 18.57 -8.47 29.00
C GLY A 31 18.93 -9.48 30.07
N ASN A 32 20.11 -9.31 30.66
CA ASN A 32 20.66 -10.23 31.66
C ASN A 32 20.97 -9.50 32.96
N GLU A 33 20.74 -10.15 34.08
CA GLU A 33 21.29 -9.80 35.39
C GLU A 33 22.24 -10.93 35.79
N ILE A 34 23.52 -10.60 36.02
CA ILE A 34 24.57 -11.57 36.31
C ILE A 34 25.05 -11.38 37.75
N ASP A 35 24.68 -12.31 38.62
CA ASP A 35 25.22 -12.46 39.97
C ASP A 35 26.24 -13.63 39.98
N PRO A 36 27.25 -13.63 40.89
CA PRO A 36 28.14 -14.79 41.05
C PRO A 36 27.43 -16.14 41.25
N GLU A 37 26.20 -16.17 41.76
CA GLU A 37 25.45 -17.39 42.05
C GLU A 37 24.43 -17.76 40.96
N TYR A 38 23.97 -16.81 40.15
CA TYR A 38 22.94 -17.03 39.14
C TYR A 38 23.00 -16.03 37.99
N THR A 39 22.42 -16.40 36.85
CA THR A 39 22.18 -15.48 35.73
C THR A 39 20.69 -15.48 35.42
N ILE A 40 20.10 -14.29 35.42
CA ILE A 40 18.70 -14.09 35.06
C ILE A 40 18.66 -13.45 33.68
N THR A 41 18.09 -14.15 32.72
CA THR A 41 17.74 -13.60 31.40
C THR A 41 16.26 -13.26 31.34
N ALA A 42 15.93 -12.14 30.70
CA ALA A 42 14.57 -11.71 30.40
C ALA A 42 14.39 -11.34 28.93
N TYR A 43 13.21 -11.63 28.38
CA TYR A 43 12.78 -11.27 27.03
C TYR A 43 11.47 -10.49 27.07
N ILE A 44 11.27 -9.63 26.07
CA ILE A 44 9.99 -8.93 25.85
C ILE A 44 9.40 -9.44 24.55
N LEU A 45 8.11 -9.76 24.54
CA LEU A 45 7.35 -10.10 23.35
C LEU A 45 6.36 -8.98 23.08
N ILE A 46 6.27 -8.54 21.82
CA ILE A 46 5.42 -7.42 21.39
C ILE A 46 4.60 -7.88 20.19
N GLY A 47 3.28 -7.87 20.34
CA GLY A 47 2.31 -8.16 19.30
C GLY A 47 1.91 -6.90 18.52
N PHE A 48 1.72 -7.05 17.21
CA PHE A 48 1.22 -5.97 16.36
C PHE A 48 -0.12 -6.35 15.76
N ASP A 49 -1.15 -5.54 16.01
CA ASP A 49 -2.36 -5.54 15.20
C ASP A 49 -2.09 -4.68 13.96
N LEU A 50 -2.06 -5.32 12.79
CA LEU A 50 -1.83 -4.66 11.50
C LEU A 50 -3.12 -4.34 10.76
N THR A 51 -4.28 -4.59 11.38
CA THR A 51 -5.59 -4.28 10.81
C THR A 51 -5.68 -2.79 10.50
N ASP A 52 -6.17 -2.47 9.30
CA ASP A 52 -6.31 -1.10 8.80
C ASP A 52 -4.99 -0.30 8.69
N LEU A 53 -3.82 -0.96 8.72
CA LEU A 53 -2.53 -0.32 8.47
C LEU A 53 -2.14 -0.36 6.99
N PRO A 54 -1.32 0.59 6.50
CA PRO A 54 -0.87 0.62 5.11
C PRO A 54 -0.12 -0.65 4.70
N THR A 55 -0.45 -1.19 3.53
CA THR A 55 0.16 -2.42 3.01
C THR A 55 1.62 -2.24 2.59
N THR A 56 2.05 -1.00 2.34
CA THR A 56 3.44 -0.67 2.02
C THR A 56 3.84 0.60 2.74
N VAL A 57 5.01 0.57 3.39
CA VAL A 57 5.58 1.72 4.09
C VAL A 57 7.03 1.94 3.66
N THR A 58 7.46 3.19 3.67
CA THR A 58 8.88 3.57 3.45
C THR A 58 9.69 3.45 4.73
N SER A 59 9.04 3.48 5.90
CA SER A 59 9.67 3.21 7.19
C SER A 59 8.68 2.63 8.21
N ALA A 60 9.12 1.68 9.02
CA ALA A 60 8.44 1.20 10.22
C ALA A 60 9.44 1.13 11.38
N VAL A 61 9.22 1.92 12.44
CA VAL A 61 10.13 2.00 13.60
C VAL A 61 9.39 1.63 14.88
N LEU A 62 9.79 0.53 15.51
CA LEU A 62 9.30 0.19 16.85
C LEU A 62 9.97 1.11 17.87
N GLN A 63 9.19 1.71 18.76
CA GLN A 63 9.66 2.65 19.78
C GLN A 63 9.16 2.26 21.16
N LEU A 64 10.10 2.11 22.09
CA LEU A 64 9.81 1.89 23.52
C LEU A 64 10.50 2.97 24.34
N VAL A 65 9.84 3.43 25.41
CA VAL A 65 10.42 4.39 26.35
C VAL A 65 11.13 3.65 27.47
N LEU A 66 12.41 3.95 27.66
CA LEU A 66 13.23 3.40 28.71
C LEU A 66 12.72 3.86 30.08
N TYR A 67 12.45 2.92 30.97
CA TYR A 67 12.11 3.20 32.36
C TYR A 67 13.35 3.10 33.26
N GLU A 68 14.11 2.02 33.12
CA GLU A 68 15.31 1.76 33.93
C GLU A 68 16.37 1.00 33.14
N MET A 69 17.63 1.15 33.54
CA MET A 69 18.78 0.51 32.90
C MET A 69 19.88 0.27 33.94
N THR A 70 20.49 -0.93 33.93
CA THR A 70 21.80 -1.17 34.56
C THR A 70 22.94 -0.84 33.59
N ASP A 71 24.15 -0.55 34.11
CA ASP A 71 25.31 0.08 33.44
C ASP A 71 25.47 -0.01 31.89
N ALA A 72 26.07 1.04 31.31
CA ALA A 72 26.10 1.30 29.86
C ALA A 72 27.26 0.63 29.07
N PRO A 73 27.12 0.38 27.74
CA PRO A 73 25.91 0.06 26.98
C PRO A 73 25.96 -1.33 26.32
N PHE A 74 24.79 -1.96 26.17
CA PHE A 74 24.59 -3.22 25.45
C PHE A 74 23.47 -3.08 24.42
N ALA A 75 23.51 -3.92 23.38
CA ALA A 75 22.57 -3.83 22.27
C ALA A 75 21.38 -4.78 22.49
N ILE A 76 20.17 -4.34 22.15
CA ILE A 76 18.97 -5.17 22.13
C ILE A 76 18.58 -5.45 20.68
N GLY A 77 18.51 -6.75 20.34
CA GLY A 77 18.00 -7.23 19.07
C GLY A 77 16.49 -7.39 19.09
N ALA A 78 15.84 -7.01 17.99
CA ALA A 78 14.44 -7.29 17.68
C ALA A 78 14.38 -8.49 16.73
N HIS A 79 13.85 -9.61 17.21
CA HIS A 79 13.80 -10.89 16.52
C HIS A 79 12.38 -11.21 16.08
N ARG A 80 12.22 -11.68 14.83
CA ARG A 80 10.91 -12.06 14.31
C ARG A 80 10.41 -13.33 15.01
N ILE A 81 9.17 -13.30 15.50
CA ILE A 81 8.51 -14.48 16.06
C ILE A 81 7.88 -15.29 14.92
N ASN A 82 8.04 -16.62 14.97
CA ASN A 82 7.65 -17.57 13.91
C ASN A 82 6.43 -18.44 14.25
N SER A 83 5.96 -18.41 15.49
CA SER A 83 4.80 -19.18 15.94
C SER A 83 3.86 -18.36 16.80
N ALA A 84 2.59 -18.74 16.82
CA ALA A 84 1.57 -18.11 17.66
C ALA A 84 1.92 -18.17 19.15
N TRP A 85 1.47 -17.16 19.89
CA TRP A 85 1.57 -17.02 21.34
C TRP A 85 0.47 -16.07 21.81
N GLU A 86 0.12 -16.13 23.09
CA GLU A 86 -0.84 -15.23 23.72
C GLU A 86 -0.19 -14.58 24.94
N ALA A 87 -0.40 -13.28 25.11
CA ALA A 87 0.28 -12.49 26.12
C ALA A 87 -0.09 -12.90 27.56
N ASP A 88 -1.31 -13.41 27.77
CA ASP A 88 -1.86 -13.82 29.06
C ASP A 88 -1.39 -15.21 29.53
N THR A 89 -0.76 -15.99 28.65
CA THR A 89 -0.39 -17.39 28.93
C THR A 89 1.06 -17.72 28.63
N VAL A 90 1.78 -16.91 27.86
CA VAL A 90 3.19 -17.17 27.56
C VAL A 90 4.06 -17.06 28.82
N THR A 91 5.01 -17.96 28.95
CA THR A 91 6.01 -18.02 30.03
C THR A 91 7.38 -18.26 29.42
N TRP A 92 8.45 -18.21 30.23
CA TRP A 92 9.79 -18.55 29.76
C TRP A 92 9.86 -19.97 29.18
N ASN A 93 9.20 -20.94 29.84
CA ASN A 93 9.19 -22.33 29.42
C ASN A 93 8.31 -22.59 28.18
N THR A 94 7.46 -21.65 27.79
CA THR A 94 6.55 -21.78 26.64
C THR A 94 6.79 -20.71 25.58
N LEU A 95 8.02 -20.21 25.49
CA LEU A 95 8.41 -19.22 24.48
C LEU A 95 8.04 -19.69 23.07
N PRO A 96 7.46 -18.81 22.23
CA PRO A 96 7.27 -19.13 20.82
C PRO A 96 8.63 -19.29 20.12
N THR A 97 8.65 -20.00 19.01
CA THR A 97 9.82 -20.04 18.13
C THR A 97 10.07 -18.68 17.51
N TYR A 98 11.34 -18.28 17.34
CA TYR A 98 11.75 -17.00 16.76
C TYR A 98 13.04 -17.13 15.97
N GLU A 99 13.35 -16.14 15.15
CA GLU A 99 14.59 -16.08 14.37
C GLU A 99 15.76 -15.67 15.25
N VAL A 100 16.84 -16.46 15.28
CA VAL A 100 18.03 -16.15 16.08
C VAL A 100 18.79 -14.91 15.60
N THR A 101 18.66 -14.57 14.31
CA THR A 101 19.24 -13.33 13.76
C THR A 101 18.23 -12.19 13.96
N PRO A 102 18.63 -11.06 14.54
CA PRO A 102 17.72 -9.95 14.72
C PRO A 102 17.38 -9.31 13.38
N ALA A 103 16.11 -8.94 13.20
CA ALA A 103 15.65 -8.09 12.10
C ALA A 103 16.14 -6.65 12.25
N ALA A 104 16.35 -6.20 13.49
CA ALA A 104 16.87 -4.88 13.82
C ALA A 104 17.63 -4.92 15.16
N THR A 105 18.55 -4.00 15.38
CA THR A 105 19.28 -3.89 16.65
C THR A 105 19.42 -2.43 17.02
N THR A 106 19.33 -2.12 18.31
CA THR A 106 19.52 -0.76 18.82
C THR A 106 20.30 -0.77 20.13
N THR A 107 20.92 0.35 20.44
CA THR A 107 21.69 0.59 21.68
C THR A 107 21.30 1.97 22.20
N GLY A 108 20.72 2.05 23.40
CA GLY A 108 20.39 3.35 23.99
C GLY A 108 21.52 4.00 24.77
N ALA A 109 21.30 5.26 25.12
CA ALA A 109 22.35 6.15 25.62
C ALA A 109 22.07 6.83 26.99
N ALA A 110 20.83 6.83 27.49
CA ALA A 110 20.47 7.44 28.79
C ALA A 110 19.11 6.96 29.32
N PRO A 111 18.85 6.97 30.65
CA PRO A 111 17.52 6.78 31.27
C PRO A 111 16.45 7.69 30.65
N GLU A 112 15.18 7.25 30.63
CA GLU A 112 14.02 7.99 30.08
C GLU A 112 14.11 8.31 28.56
N SER A 113 15.06 7.71 27.84
CA SER A 113 15.18 7.86 26.38
C SER A 113 14.25 6.92 25.60
N VAL A 114 13.90 7.32 24.38
CA VAL A 114 13.20 6.44 23.42
C VAL A 114 14.23 5.56 22.73
N TRP A 115 14.04 4.25 22.79
CA TRP A 115 14.80 3.28 21.99
C TRP A 115 14.02 2.96 20.72
N GLU A 116 14.73 2.92 19.60
CA GLU A 116 14.14 2.79 18.27
C GLU A 116 14.75 1.60 17.53
N TRP A 117 13.90 0.72 17.00
CA TRP A 117 14.28 -0.38 16.12
C TRP A 117 13.66 -0.18 14.74
N ASP A 118 14.49 -0.06 13.70
CA ASP A 118 14.02 -0.04 12.32
C ASP A 118 13.58 -1.45 11.88
N VAL A 119 12.28 -1.70 11.93
CA VAL A 119 11.64 -2.96 11.55
C VAL A 119 10.97 -2.86 10.19
N THR A 120 11.38 -1.93 9.33
CA THR A 120 10.76 -1.66 8.02
C THR A 120 10.68 -2.91 7.14
N ALA A 121 11.77 -3.65 7.02
CA ALA A 121 11.80 -4.87 6.22
C ALA A 121 10.85 -5.94 6.77
N LEU A 122 10.79 -6.07 8.08
CA LEU A 122 9.92 -7.02 8.77
C LEU A 122 8.45 -6.65 8.57
N TYR A 123 8.08 -5.40 8.79
CA TYR A 123 6.72 -4.90 8.57
C TYR A 123 6.24 -5.16 7.14
N ASN A 124 7.06 -4.79 6.14
CA ASN A 124 6.70 -4.99 4.73
C ASN A 124 6.60 -6.49 4.37
N SER A 125 7.37 -7.37 5.03
CA SER A 125 7.23 -8.82 4.87
C SER A 125 5.87 -9.33 5.36
N TRP A 126 5.36 -8.79 6.48
CA TRP A 126 4.05 -9.17 7.02
C TRP A 126 2.92 -8.74 6.09
N GLN A 127 2.96 -7.50 5.63
CA GLN A 127 1.94 -6.98 4.71
C GLN A 127 1.96 -7.66 3.33
N SER A 128 3.06 -8.31 2.96
CA SER A 128 3.17 -9.10 1.71
C SER A 128 2.84 -10.59 1.88
N GLY A 129 2.31 -11.00 3.05
CA GLY A 129 1.76 -12.34 3.27
C GLY A 129 2.56 -13.24 4.21
N THR A 130 3.65 -12.74 4.78
CA THR A 130 4.34 -13.45 5.86
C THR A 130 3.49 -13.42 7.13
N PRO A 131 3.27 -14.55 7.85
CA PRO A 131 2.56 -14.52 9.11
C PRO A 131 3.19 -13.55 10.12
N ASN A 132 2.35 -12.70 10.72
CA ASN A 132 2.72 -11.77 11.78
C ASN A 132 2.42 -12.39 13.15
N TYR A 133 3.46 -12.64 13.92
CA TYR A 133 3.38 -13.04 15.32
C TYR A 133 4.14 -12.03 16.21
N GLY A 134 4.46 -10.85 15.72
CA GLY A 134 5.19 -9.87 16.49
C GLY A 134 6.71 -10.07 16.56
N VAL A 135 7.30 -9.44 17.56
CA VAL A 135 8.75 -9.33 17.76
C VAL A 135 9.11 -9.75 19.18
N LEU A 136 10.22 -10.49 19.32
CA LEU A 136 10.88 -10.77 20.59
C LEU A 136 12.11 -9.87 20.72
N LEU A 137 12.22 -9.14 21.83
CA LEU A 137 13.39 -8.36 22.20
C LEU A 137 14.29 -9.19 23.11
N GLN A 138 15.57 -9.31 22.75
CA GLN A 138 16.60 -9.95 23.57
C GLN A 138 17.93 -9.20 23.47
N SER A 139 18.80 -9.34 24.47
CA SER A 139 20.16 -8.78 24.39
C SER A 139 20.96 -9.47 23.28
N ALA A 140 21.65 -8.67 22.46
CA ALA A 140 22.52 -9.16 21.37
C ALA A 140 23.82 -9.80 21.88
N LEU A 141 24.18 -9.56 23.14
CA LEU A 141 25.29 -10.21 23.83
C LEU A 141 24.75 -10.85 25.11
N GLU A 142 24.89 -12.16 25.28
CA GLU A 142 24.56 -12.88 26.53
C GLU A 142 25.53 -12.56 27.69
N SER A 143 26.31 -11.48 27.58
CA SER A 143 27.25 -10.98 28.60
C SER A 143 27.68 -9.58 28.17
N PRO A 144 27.24 -8.50 28.87
CA PRO A 144 27.45 -8.35 30.31
C PRO A 144 26.17 -8.30 31.16
N ASP A 145 26.35 -8.12 32.48
CA ASP A 145 25.32 -7.78 33.48
C ASP A 145 24.63 -6.48 33.07
N ALA A 146 23.52 -6.62 32.35
CA ALA A 146 22.94 -5.54 31.56
C ALA A 146 21.46 -5.86 31.33
N GLY A 147 20.62 -5.31 32.21
CA GLY A 147 19.17 -5.40 32.20
C GLY A 147 18.58 -4.03 31.92
N VAL A 148 17.57 -4.01 31.07
CA VAL A 148 16.82 -2.80 30.71
C VAL A 148 15.33 -3.06 30.93
N GLY A 149 14.67 -2.10 31.57
CA GLY A 149 13.22 -2.06 31.73
C GLY A 149 12.59 -0.96 30.87
N PHE A 150 11.55 -1.29 30.11
CA PHE A 150 10.77 -0.36 29.31
C PHE A 150 9.37 -0.16 29.90
N CYS A 151 8.80 1.03 29.68
CA CYS A 151 7.44 1.34 30.08
C CYS A 151 6.42 0.43 29.38
N GLU A 152 5.45 -0.08 30.14
CA GLU A 152 4.32 -0.86 29.63
C GLU A 152 3.04 0.00 29.59
N ALA A 153 2.09 -0.38 28.73
CA ALA A 153 0.86 0.37 28.50
C ALA A 153 -0.21 0.13 29.60
N MET A 154 0.08 0.51 30.84
CA MET A 154 -0.87 0.33 31.95
C MET A 154 -0.88 1.42 33.01
N GLY A 155 -1.88 1.34 33.89
CA GLY A 155 -1.97 2.14 35.10
C GLY A 155 -1.89 3.64 34.81
N GLU A 156 -0.94 4.31 35.46
CA GLU A 156 -0.68 5.75 35.33
C GLU A 156 0.39 6.08 34.28
N THR A 157 0.90 5.09 33.52
CA THR A 157 1.87 5.34 32.46
C THR A 157 1.24 6.28 31.41
N PRO A 158 1.87 7.43 31.10
CA PRO A 158 1.35 8.35 30.10
C PRO A 158 1.24 7.67 28.72
N PRO A 159 0.16 7.88 27.94
CA PRO A 159 0.00 7.19 26.66
C PRO A 159 1.09 7.46 25.61
N GLU A 160 1.84 8.56 25.74
CA GLU A 160 3.02 8.87 24.95
C GLU A 160 4.23 7.97 25.24
N TRP A 161 4.21 7.22 26.36
CA TRP A 161 5.24 6.29 26.78
C TRP A 161 4.91 4.83 26.48
N TYR A 162 3.75 4.56 25.91
CA TYR A 162 3.38 3.22 25.48
C TYR A 162 4.27 2.77 24.32
N PRO A 163 4.60 1.46 24.24
CA PRO A 163 5.20 0.89 23.04
C PRO A 163 4.41 1.28 21.80
N ARG A 164 5.11 1.69 20.73
CA ARG A 164 4.45 2.14 19.50
C ARG A 164 5.23 1.74 18.25
N LEU A 165 4.50 1.46 17.19
CA LEU A 165 5.06 1.21 15.85
C LEU A 165 4.86 2.44 14.96
N VAL A 166 5.94 3.14 14.64
CA VAL A 166 5.93 4.36 13.84
C VAL A 166 6.07 4.08 12.35
N LEU A 167 4.99 4.32 11.60
CA LEU A 167 4.97 4.11 10.15
C LEU A 167 5.11 5.43 9.37
N THR A 168 6.00 5.44 8.39
CA THR A 168 6.07 6.47 7.34
C THR A 168 5.73 5.81 6.02
N TYR A 169 4.78 6.39 5.27
CA TYR A 169 4.34 5.87 3.98
C TYR A 169 3.87 7.01 3.08
N ASP A 170 3.85 6.70 1.79
CA ASP A 170 3.20 7.50 0.78
C ASP A 170 1.79 6.94 0.58
N GLU A 171 0.78 7.74 0.91
CA GLU A 171 -0.61 7.38 0.66
C GLU A 171 -0.92 7.70 -0.80
N ILE A 172 -1.17 6.66 -1.61
CA ILE A 172 -1.68 6.86 -2.96
C ILE A 172 -3.19 7.05 -2.85
N VAL A 173 -3.62 8.31 -2.84
CA VAL A 173 -5.05 8.63 -3.02
C VAL A 173 -5.42 8.24 -4.45
N THR A 174 -6.57 7.59 -4.64
CA THR A 174 -7.07 7.23 -5.97
C THR A 174 -8.48 7.75 -6.18
N TYR A 175 -8.79 8.14 -7.40
CA TYR A 175 -10.11 8.59 -7.82
C TYR A 175 -10.69 7.68 -8.91
N THR A 176 -12.01 7.58 -8.90
CA THR A 176 -12.78 6.82 -9.89
C THR A 176 -13.28 7.74 -10.99
N VAL A 177 -12.92 7.42 -12.22
CA VAL A 177 -13.46 8.04 -13.44
C VAL A 177 -14.55 7.14 -14.01
N THR A 178 -15.79 7.62 -13.95
CA THR A 178 -16.95 6.94 -14.56
C THR A 178 -17.19 7.50 -15.95
N PHE A 179 -17.54 6.63 -16.90
CA PHE A 179 -17.80 7.01 -18.28
C PHE A 179 -19.29 6.80 -18.60
N ASP A 180 -20.05 7.89 -18.73
CA ASP A 180 -21.42 7.86 -19.22
C ASP A 180 -21.41 8.01 -20.75
N SER A 181 -21.67 6.92 -21.45
CA SER A 181 -21.69 6.88 -22.92
C SER A 181 -22.94 7.53 -23.53
N VAL A 182 -23.89 8.00 -22.71
CA VAL A 182 -25.13 8.70 -23.11
C VAL A 182 -25.86 7.93 -24.22
N GLY A 183 -26.11 6.65 -23.96
CA GLY A 183 -26.82 5.74 -24.87
C GLY A 183 -25.93 4.94 -25.83
N GLY A 184 -24.63 5.21 -25.87
CA GLY A 184 -23.65 4.36 -26.56
C GLY A 184 -23.40 3.02 -25.84
N SER A 185 -22.50 2.20 -26.40
CA SER A 185 -22.06 0.97 -25.72
C SER A 185 -21.44 1.26 -24.35
N ALA A 186 -21.52 0.31 -23.42
CA ALA A 186 -20.99 0.46 -22.07
C ALA A 186 -19.46 0.61 -22.06
N VAL A 187 -18.96 1.46 -21.16
CA VAL A 187 -17.53 1.70 -20.91
C VAL A 187 -17.25 1.44 -19.43
N SER A 188 -16.26 0.60 -19.14
CA SER A 188 -15.88 0.31 -17.75
C SER A 188 -15.25 1.54 -17.08
N PRO A 189 -15.53 1.80 -15.80
CA PRO A 189 -14.84 2.83 -15.03
C PRO A 189 -13.33 2.59 -14.95
N ALA A 190 -12.57 3.66 -14.73
CA ALA A 190 -11.14 3.61 -14.48
C ALA A 190 -10.83 4.12 -13.07
N VAL A 191 -9.78 3.59 -12.45
CA VAL A 191 -9.23 4.08 -11.17
C VAL A 191 -7.83 4.59 -11.43
N VAL A 192 -7.55 5.82 -11.00
CA VAL A 192 -6.25 6.47 -11.19
C VAL A 192 -5.76 7.10 -9.88
N PRO A 193 -4.45 7.21 -9.65
CA PRO A 193 -3.90 8.02 -8.56
C PRO A 193 -4.37 9.48 -8.64
N SER A 194 -4.42 10.16 -7.50
CA SER A 194 -4.64 11.60 -7.41
C SER A 194 -3.63 12.34 -8.27
N ASP A 195 -4.10 13.33 -9.02
CA ASP A 195 -3.28 14.12 -9.96
C ASP A 195 -2.74 13.29 -11.16
N GLY A 196 -3.25 12.06 -11.33
CA GLY A 196 -2.95 11.19 -12.46
C GLY A 196 -3.81 11.51 -13.69
N LEU A 197 -3.25 11.18 -14.88
CA LEU A 197 -4.00 11.20 -16.13
C LEU A 197 -4.78 9.89 -16.30
N VAL A 198 -6.05 9.98 -16.66
CA VAL A 198 -6.83 8.82 -17.08
C VAL A 198 -6.52 8.46 -18.53
N THR A 199 -6.32 7.17 -18.81
CA THR A 199 -6.13 6.70 -20.19
C THR A 199 -7.48 6.75 -20.92
N LYS A 200 -7.50 7.29 -22.15
CA LYS A 200 -8.71 7.34 -22.97
C LYS A 200 -9.26 5.92 -23.20
N PRO A 201 -10.53 5.64 -22.88
CA PRO A 201 -11.13 4.35 -23.19
C PRO A 201 -11.29 4.17 -24.70
N THR A 202 -11.55 2.94 -25.15
CA THR A 202 -12.05 2.73 -26.51
C THR A 202 -13.36 3.49 -26.68
N ASP A 203 -13.50 4.23 -27.77
CA ASP A 203 -14.69 5.03 -28.00
C ASP A 203 -15.92 4.11 -28.04
N PRO A 204 -16.99 4.43 -27.27
CA PRO A 204 -18.23 3.70 -27.37
C PRO A 204 -18.83 3.81 -28.77
N VAL A 205 -19.80 2.95 -29.08
CA VAL A 205 -20.51 2.96 -30.35
C VAL A 205 -21.97 3.32 -30.13
N LEU A 206 -22.47 4.31 -30.88
CA LEU A 206 -23.88 4.68 -30.96
C LEU A 206 -24.31 4.70 -32.44
N ALA A 207 -25.25 3.83 -32.82
CA ALA A 207 -25.66 3.69 -34.22
C ALA A 207 -26.19 5.02 -34.81
N GLY A 208 -25.75 5.36 -36.02
CA GLY A 208 -26.16 6.59 -36.72
C GLY A 208 -25.52 7.87 -36.18
N ASN A 209 -24.56 7.77 -35.26
CA ASN A 209 -23.87 8.91 -34.66
C ASN A 209 -22.35 8.69 -34.69
N GLU A 210 -21.61 9.79 -34.68
CA GLU A 210 -20.17 9.86 -34.51
C GLU A 210 -19.88 10.51 -33.14
N MET A 211 -18.89 9.98 -32.42
CA MET A 211 -18.53 10.53 -31.10
C MET A 211 -17.65 11.75 -31.28
N ASP A 212 -18.06 12.88 -30.69
CA ASP A 212 -17.29 14.12 -30.74
C ASP A 212 -16.16 14.10 -29.70
N GLY A 213 -16.45 13.61 -28.49
CA GLY A 213 -15.51 13.63 -27.37
C GLY A 213 -16.17 13.35 -26.01
N TRP A 214 -15.35 13.44 -24.96
CA TRP A 214 -15.77 13.31 -23.57
C TRP A 214 -15.81 14.68 -22.91
N PHE A 215 -16.80 14.93 -22.06
CA PHE A 215 -17.00 16.23 -21.40
C PHE A 215 -17.18 16.04 -19.90
N ARG A 216 -16.77 17.05 -19.11
CA ARG A 216 -16.83 17.01 -17.64
C ARG A 216 -18.26 17.10 -17.10
N GLU A 217 -19.15 17.71 -17.88
CA GLU A 217 -20.54 17.93 -17.53
C GLU A 217 -21.49 17.46 -18.65
N ALA A 218 -22.71 17.06 -18.28
CA ALA A 218 -23.75 16.68 -19.24
C ALA A 218 -24.24 17.85 -20.12
N THR A 219 -23.89 19.10 -19.78
CA THR A 219 -24.14 20.27 -20.64
C THR A 219 -23.13 20.42 -21.78
N TYR A 220 -22.06 19.62 -21.77
CA TYR A 220 -21.01 19.59 -22.79
C TYR A 220 -20.28 20.94 -22.97
N GLU A 221 -20.13 21.70 -21.89
CA GLU A 221 -19.43 22.99 -21.89
C GLU A 221 -17.91 22.83 -21.86
N THR A 222 -17.41 21.87 -21.07
CA THR A 222 -15.98 21.63 -20.90
C THR A 222 -15.58 20.27 -21.44
N GLU A 223 -14.84 20.27 -22.55
CA GLU A 223 -14.24 19.05 -23.10
C GLU A 223 -13.14 18.54 -22.16
N TRP A 224 -13.08 17.22 -21.98
CA TRP A 224 -12.04 16.54 -21.22
C TRP A 224 -10.89 16.09 -22.13
N LEU A 225 -9.69 16.59 -21.83
CA LEU A 225 -8.48 16.30 -22.58
C LEU A 225 -7.63 15.26 -21.86
N PHE A 226 -7.75 13.98 -22.23
CA PHE A 226 -7.02 12.85 -21.61
C PHE A 226 -5.49 13.00 -21.55
N ALA A 227 -4.91 13.83 -22.41
CA ALA A 227 -3.46 14.07 -22.44
C ALA A 227 -2.98 15.10 -21.42
N THR A 228 -3.87 15.94 -20.88
CA THR A 228 -3.50 17.11 -20.05
C THR A 228 -4.32 17.25 -18.78
N ASP A 229 -5.57 16.82 -18.79
CA ASP A 229 -6.48 17.02 -17.68
C ASP A 229 -6.25 15.96 -16.60
N MET A 230 -6.02 16.45 -15.38
CA MET A 230 -5.74 15.63 -14.20
C MET A 230 -7.03 15.31 -13.45
N VAL A 231 -7.09 14.10 -12.91
CA VAL A 231 -8.19 13.69 -12.04
C VAL A 231 -7.91 14.16 -10.62
N GLU A 232 -8.64 15.18 -10.19
CA GLU A 232 -8.53 15.80 -8.85
C GLU A 232 -9.60 15.27 -7.86
N GLY A 233 -10.51 14.42 -8.33
CA GLY A 233 -11.61 13.86 -7.56
C GLY A 233 -12.38 12.81 -8.37
N ASP A 234 -13.28 12.08 -7.72
CA ASP A 234 -14.23 11.21 -8.43
C ASP A 234 -15.03 12.04 -9.44
N ILE A 235 -15.02 11.61 -10.70
CA ILE A 235 -15.63 12.35 -11.81
C ILE A 235 -16.41 11.41 -12.73
N THR A 236 -17.47 11.93 -13.33
CA THR A 236 -18.16 11.27 -14.44
C THR A 236 -17.93 12.08 -15.71
N LEU A 237 -17.42 11.43 -16.75
CA LEU A 237 -17.25 12.01 -18.08
C LEU A 237 -18.40 11.57 -18.98
N TYR A 238 -18.93 12.50 -19.77
CA TYR A 238 -20.10 12.30 -20.62
C TYR A 238 -19.72 12.33 -22.08
N ALA A 239 -20.12 11.30 -22.84
CA ALA A 239 -19.94 11.26 -24.27
C ALA A 239 -20.86 12.26 -24.97
N LYS A 240 -20.32 13.00 -25.93
CA LYS A 240 -21.08 13.85 -26.86
C LYS A 240 -21.09 13.22 -28.25
N TRP A 241 -22.23 13.34 -28.93
CA TRP A 241 -22.50 12.69 -30.20
C TRP A 241 -22.99 13.69 -31.24
N THR A 242 -22.51 13.54 -32.48
CA THR A 242 -23.04 14.21 -33.66
C THR A 242 -23.75 13.18 -34.56
N PRO A 243 -25.02 13.40 -34.96
CA PRO A 243 -25.69 12.53 -35.90
C PRO A 243 -24.96 12.49 -37.25
N LEU A 244 -24.71 11.30 -37.76
CA LEU A 244 -24.18 11.14 -39.11
C LEU A 244 -25.21 11.66 -40.12
N ALA A 245 -24.76 12.45 -41.10
CA ALA A 245 -25.64 12.95 -42.14
C ALA A 245 -26.32 11.76 -42.83
N THR A 246 -27.65 11.71 -42.75
CA THR A 246 -28.42 10.74 -43.53
C THR A 246 -28.06 10.96 -45.00
N PRO A 247 -27.63 9.93 -45.75
CA PRO A 247 -27.42 10.10 -47.18
C PRO A 247 -28.72 10.64 -47.75
N THR A 248 -28.67 11.83 -48.35
CA THR A 248 -29.81 12.38 -49.07
C THR A 248 -30.23 11.30 -50.06
N PRO A 249 -31.50 10.85 -50.09
CA PRO A 249 -31.92 9.90 -51.10
C PRO A 249 -31.63 10.54 -52.44
N THR A 250 -30.59 10.05 -53.12
CA THR A 250 -30.30 10.46 -54.48
C THR A 250 -31.51 10.01 -55.26
N LEU A 251 -32.28 10.96 -55.80
CA LEU A 251 -33.43 10.64 -56.63
C LEU A 251 -32.93 9.69 -57.71
N THR A 252 -33.36 8.43 -57.65
CA THR A 252 -33.09 7.45 -58.69
C THR A 252 -33.60 8.05 -60.00
N PRO A 253 -32.75 8.30 -61.02
CA PRO A 253 -33.26 8.79 -62.29
C PRO A 253 -34.30 7.79 -62.80
N THR A 254 -35.50 8.29 -63.10
CA THR A 254 -36.58 7.52 -63.74
C THR A 254 -35.99 6.73 -64.91
N PRO A 255 -36.20 5.41 -65.01
CA PRO A 255 -35.65 4.64 -66.10
C PRO A 255 -36.16 5.23 -67.43
N THR A 256 -35.23 5.68 -68.26
CA THR A 256 -35.51 6.07 -69.65
C THR A 256 -35.97 4.81 -70.40
N PRO A 257 -37.05 4.85 -71.21
CA PRO A 257 -37.54 3.66 -71.91
C PRO A 257 -36.43 3.07 -72.79
N THR A 258 -36.08 1.82 -72.49
CA THR A 258 -35.04 1.05 -73.17
C THR A 258 -35.46 0.73 -74.60
N VAL A 259 -34.74 1.26 -75.59
CA VAL A 259 -34.84 0.79 -76.98
C VAL A 259 -34.13 -0.57 -77.07
N ALA A 260 -34.79 -1.53 -77.71
CA ALA A 260 -34.35 -2.92 -77.82
C ALA A 260 -32.95 -3.06 -78.44
N PRO A 261 -32.08 -3.95 -77.92
CA PRO A 261 -30.72 -4.13 -78.43
C PRO A 261 -30.69 -5.00 -79.70
N THR A 262 -29.93 -4.53 -80.69
CA THR A 262 -29.44 -5.31 -81.85
C THR A 262 -28.31 -6.26 -81.41
N PRO A 263 -28.24 -7.52 -81.89
CA PRO A 263 -27.28 -8.50 -81.37
C PRO A 263 -25.84 -8.35 -81.93
N THR A 264 -24.87 -8.47 -81.00
CA THR A 264 -23.64 -9.32 -81.06
C THR A 264 -22.53 -8.86 -82.05
N PRO A 265 -21.21 -8.91 -81.75
CA PRO A 265 -20.53 -10.08 -81.17
C PRO A 265 -19.42 -9.90 -80.12
N THR A 266 -19.25 -11.02 -79.41
CA THR A 266 -18.21 -11.39 -78.43
C THR A 266 -16.80 -11.36 -79.02
N PRO A 267 -15.80 -10.99 -78.20
CA PRO A 267 -14.60 -11.81 -78.15
C PRO A 267 -14.09 -12.20 -76.74
N THR A 268 -13.43 -13.35 -76.78
CA THR A 268 -12.70 -14.21 -75.84
C THR A 268 -11.84 -13.55 -74.74
N PRO A 269 -11.68 -14.18 -73.55
CA PRO A 269 -10.73 -13.73 -72.52
C PRO A 269 -9.34 -14.39 -72.64
N THR A 270 -8.30 -13.63 -72.27
CA THR A 270 -6.91 -14.09 -72.02
C THR A 270 -6.43 -13.50 -70.67
N PRO A 271 -5.35 -13.98 -70.02
CA PRO A 271 -5.39 -14.56 -68.68
C PRO A 271 -4.73 -13.70 -67.59
N VAL A 272 -4.87 -14.19 -66.35
CA VAL A 272 -4.49 -13.64 -65.04
C VAL A 272 -2.99 -13.37 -64.88
N VAL A 273 -2.64 -12.27 -64.19
CA VAL A 273 -1.30 -11.97 -63.65
C VAL A 273 -1.42 -11.67 -62.15
N ILE A 274 -0.58 -12.33 -61.36
CA ILE A 274 -0.28 -12.07 -59.94
C ILE A 274 1.00 -11.23 -59.89
N PRO A 275 1.13 -10.27 -58.95
CA PRO A 275 2.32 -10.34 -58.09
C PRO A 275 2.06 -10.03 -56.62
N ASP A 276 2.85 -10.76 -55.83
CA ASP A 276 3.21 -10.59 -54.43
C ASP A 276 4.05 -9.30 -54.21
N THR A 277 4.01 -8.71 -53.02
CA THR A 277 5.19 -8.38 -52.19
C THR A 277 4.81 -7.50 -50.99
N GLY A 278 5.28 -7.93 -49.82
CA GLY A 278 5.19 -7.17 -48.57
C GLY A 278 6.32 -6.16 -48.38
N GLU A 279 6.14 -5.30 -47.38
CA GLU A 279 7.13 -4.77 -46.41
C GLU A 279 6.57 -3.50 -45.74
N ARG A 280 6.59 -3.44 -44.38
CA ARG A 280 6.66 -2.20 -43.56
C ARG A 280 7.39 -2.58 -42.26
N SER A 281 8.66 -2.18 -42.10
CA SER A 281 9.14 -0.91 -41.53
C SER A 281 8.89 -0.78 -40.02
N LEU A 282 9.97 -0.96 -39.24
CA LEU A 282 10.07 -0.75 -37.80
C LEU A 282 10.38 0.73 -37.51
N GLY A 283 9.55 1.38 -36.69
CA GLY A 283 9.72 2.76 -36.22
C GLY A 283 9.90 2.83 -34.71
N SER A 284 10.91 3.62 -34.31
CA SER A 284 11.49 3.84 -32.98
C SER A 284 10.56 4.51 -31.95
N LEU A 285 10.77 4.22 -30.66
CA LEU A 285 10.24 4.96 -29.49
C LEU A 285 11.38 5.72 -28.80
N PRO A 286 11.17 6.98 -28.37
CA PRO A 286 11.92 7.58 -27.27
C PRO A 286 11.01 7.78 -26.04
N ILE A 287 11.49 7.44 -24.85
CA ILE A 287 10.91 7.93 -23.59
C ILE A 287 12.04 8.53 -22.76
N GLY A 288 11.90 9.83 -22.49
CA GLY A 288 12.76 10.59 -21.60
C GLY A 288 12.00 11.08 -20.36
N VAL A 289 12.61 10.76 -19.20
CA VAL A 289 12.89 11.64 -18.04
C VAL A 289 11.74 12.24 -17.19
N SER A 290 11.69 11.73 -15.94
CA SER A 290 11.61 12.38 -14.60
C SER A 290 10.77 13.65 -14.38
N ALA A 291 9.98 13.72 -13.30
CA ALA A 291 10.43 14.04 -11.92
C ALA A 291 9.26 14.34 -10.96
N LEU A 292 9.53 14.02 -9.70
CA LEU A 292 8.84 14.17 -8.41
C LEU A 292 8.34 15.60 -8.08
N LEU A 293 7.21 15.70 -7.34
CA LEU A 293 7.08 16.51 -6.10
C LEU A 293 5.71 16.28 -5.42
N LEU A 294 5.76 15.81 -4.18
CA LEU A 294 4.64 15.48 -3.29
C LEU A 294 4.17 16.72 -2.51
N GLY A 295 2.86 16.92 -2.40
CA GLY A 295 2.23 17.78 -1.42
C GLY A 295 1.14 17.01 -0.68
N GLY A 296 1.27 16.82 0.64
CA GLY A 296 0.33 15.98 1.39
C GLY A 296 0.21 16.38 2.87
N VAL A 297 -1.05 16.63 3.25
CA VAL A 297 -1.61 17.07 4.54
C VAL A 297 -1.53 15.95 5.60
N SER A 298 -1.40 16.33 6.87
CA SER A 298 -1.32 15.43 8.03
C SER A 298 -2.70 15.20 8.68
N LEU A 299 -3.10 13.93 8.89
CA LEU A 299 -4.24 13.56 9.73
C LEU A 299 -3.77 12.71 10.92
N ALA A 300 -4.10 13.18 12.13
CA ALA A 300 -3.91 12.47 13.39
C ALA A 300 -5.26 11.97 13.88
N ILE A 301 -5.44 10.66 14.09
CA ILE A 301 -6.36 10.08 15.08
C ILE A 301 -5.82 8.70 15.50
N ALA A 302 -5.92 8.46 16.81
CA ALA A 302 -5.35 7.34 17.55
C ALA A 302 -6.30 6.15 17.68
N ARG A 303 -5.79 4.95 17.39
CA ARG A 303 -6.01 3.71 18.16
C ARG A 303 -4.62 3.03 18.23
N ARG A 304 -4.03 2.95 19.43
CA ARG A 304 -2.58 2.78 19.74
C ARG A 304 -1.70 3.93 19.18
N ARG A 305 -1.15 4.78 20.06
CA ARG A 305 -0.53 6.09 19.70
C ARG A 305 0.81 5.92 18.98
N VAL A 306 0.75 5.95 17.66
CA VAL A 306 1.90 6.05 16.76
C VAL A 306 2.31 7.52 16.54
N SER A 307 3.57 7.90 16.80
CA SER A 307 4.11 9.26 16.58
C SER A 307 4.96 9.30 15.31
N LYS A 308 4.51 9.99 14.24
CA LYS A 308 5.19 10.05 12.93
C LYS A 308 5.96 11.37 12.77
N ARG A 309 7.24 11.33 12.35
CA ARG A 309 8.05 12.51 11.96
C ARG A 309 8.56 12.33 10.53
N ARG A 310 8.33 13.32 9.64
CA ARG A 310 8.86 13.38 8.26
C ARG A 310 10.16 14.20 8.22
N SER A 311 11.16 13.75 7.46
CA SER A 311 12.40 14.50 7.19
C SER A 311 12.17 15.62 6.17
N GLN A 312 12.95 16.69 6.31
CA GLN A 312 12.99 17.88 5.43
C GLN A 312 13.32 17.54 3.98
#